data_AF-A0A806FK99-F1
#
_entry.id   AF-A0A806FK99-F1
#
_cell.length_a   1.000
_cell.length_b   1.000
_cell.length_c   1.000
_cell.angle_alpha   90.00
_cell.angle_beta   90.00
_cell.angle_gamma   90.00
#
_symmetry.space_group_name_H-M   'P 1'
#
loop_
_entity.id
_entity.type
_entity.pdbx_description
1 polymer ?
#
loop_
_entity_poly.entity_id
_entity_poly.type
_entity_poly.pdbx_seq_one_letter_code
_entity_poly.pdbx_strand_id
1 'polypeptide(L)'
;MSKGISQPLDEHDEPVSLDDLHNSNDASAPQVEGECFDPSSCCDAREQVMIAAMKAYLRPQQAPECLYERLKMTLDKCCGEVITEHTVVTSHTIIHHTHRQGL
;
A
#
# COMPACT_ATOMS: atom_id res chain seq x y z
N MET A 1 21.60 62.79 -18.07
CA MET A 1 20.53 62.41 -19.02
C MET A 1 20.23 60.94 -18.74
N SER A 2 19.20 60.64 -17.93
CA SER A 2 17.83 60.32 -18.40
C SER A 2 17.82 58.97 -19.13
N LYS A 3 17.10 57.89 -18.78
CA LYS A 3 15.99 57.55 -17.85
C LYS A 3 16.20 56.05 -17.52
N GLY A 4 15.85 55.49 -16.35
CA GLY A 4 14.49 55.36 -15.85
C GLY A 4 13.67 54.39 -16.73
N ILE A 5 13.77 53.08 -16.49
CA ILE A 5 12.70 52.14 -16.81
C ILE A 5 12.67 51.04 -15.74
N SER A 6 11.81 51.25 -14.75
CA SER A 6 11.30 50.17 -13.93
C SER A 6 10.39 49.32 -14.82
N GLN A 7 10.60 48.01 -14.89
CA GLN A 7 9.58 47.10 -15.36
C GLN A 7 8.97 46.36 -14.17
N PRO A 8 7.63 46.18 -14.15
CA PRO A 8 6.88 45.73 -12.99
C PRO A 8 6.88 44.20 -12.86
N LEU A 9 6.53 43.78 -11.66
CA LEU A 9 6.30 42.43 -11.19
C LEU A 9 5.35 41.66 -12.10
N ASP A 10 5.74 40.45 -12.49
CA ASP A 10 4.82 39.41 -12.93
C ASP A 10 5.23 38.11 -12.20
N GLU A 11 5.03 38.15 -10.88
CA GLU A 11 5.00 36.95 -10.03
C GLU A 11 3.68 36.24 -10.28
N HIS A 12 3.60 35.45 -11.35
CA HIS A 12 2.60 34.39 -11.45
C HIS A 12 3.16 33.12 -10.79
N ASP A 13 3.30 33.18 -9.47
CA ASP A 13 3.22 32.00 -8.61
C ASP A 13 1.71 31.76 -8.35
N GLU A 14 1.02 31.20 -9.35
CA GLU A 14 -0.30 30.64 -9.09
C GLU A 14 -0.09 29.42 -8.20
N PRO A 15 -0.65 29.38 -6.98
CA PRO A 15 -0.62 28.15 -6.20
C PRO A 15 -1.43 27.14 -6.98
N VAL A 16 -0.76 26.11 -7.52
CA VAL A 16 -1.44 24.91 -7.99
C VAL A 16 -2.30 24.42 -6.84
N SER A 17 -3.63 24.61 -6.97
CA SER A 17 -4.61 24.13 -6.01
C SER A 17 -4.37 22.64 -5.83
N LEU A 18 -3.95 22.26 -4.62
CA LEU A 18 -3.69 20.88 -4.23
C LEU A 18 -4.99 20.07 -4.07
N ASP A 19 -6.14 20.70 -4.37
CA ASP A 19 -7.48 20.20 -4.10
C ASP A 19 -8.03 19.31 -5.23
N ASP A 20 -7.34 19.20 -6.36
CA ASP A 20 -7.71 18.33 -7.49
C ASP A 20 -7.02 16.95 -7.48
N LEU A 21 -6.49 16.50 -6.33
CA LEU A 21 -6.16 15.09 -6.16
C LEU A 21 -7.44 14.29 -5.87
N HIS A 22 -8.22 14.05 -6.92
CA HIS A 22 -9.30 13.07 -6.91
C HIS A 22 -8.70 11.66 -6.74
N ASN A 23 -8.34 11.30 -5.52
CA ASN A 23 -8.08 9.93 -5.14
C ASN A 23 -9.44 9.21 -5.03
N SER A 24 -10.02 8.86 -6.17
CA SER A 24 -11.25 8.07 -6.29
C SER A 24 -11.04 6.60 -5.92
N ASN A 25 -10.24 6.32 -4.91
CA ASN A 25 -9.98 4.97 -4.42
C ASN A 25 -10.97 4.62 -3.30
N ASP A 26 -12.25 4.94 -3.50
CA ASP A 26 -13.32 4.29 -2.75
C ASP A 26 -13.54 2.91 -3.36
N ALA A 27 -12.86 1.91 -2.81
CA ALA A 27 -12.91 0.52 -3.26
C ALA A 27 -14.31 -0.15 -3.12
N SER A 28 -15.32 0.62 -2.69
CA SER A 28 -16.70 0.18 -2.48
C SER A 28 -17.68 0.76 -3.51
N ALA A 29 -17.26 1.73 -4.34
CA ALA A 29 -18.10 2.29 -5.38
C ALA A 29 -18.20 1.33 -6.58
N PRO A 30 -19.41 1.06 -7.12
CA PRO A 30 -19.57 0.25 -8.32
C PRO A 30 -18.79 0.90 -9.46
N GLN A 31 -17.71 0.24 -9.86
CA GLN A 31 -16.87 0.68 -10.98
C GLN A 31 -17.75 0.68 -12.22
N VAL A 32 -18.02 1.85 -12.79
CA VAL A 32 -18.73 1.93 -14.07
C VAL A 32 -17.82 1.28 -15.11
N GLU A 33 -18.24 0.11 -15.58
CA GLU A 33 -17.51 -0.71 -16.54
C GLU A 33 -17.37 0.05 -17.87
N GLY A 34 -16.26 0.79 -17.99
CA GLY A 34 -15.99 1.71 -19.09
C GLY A 34 -15.07 2.89 -18.74
N GLU A 35 -14.85 3.20 -17.46
CA GLU A 35 -14.03 4.36 -17.04
C GLU A 35 -12.65 4.00 -16.45
N CYS A 36 -12.22 2.73 -16.53
CA CYS A 36 -10.86 2.38 -16.14
C CYS A 36 -9.88 2.87 -17.22
N PHE A 37 -8.81 3.56 -16.80
CA PHE A 37 -7.72 3.94 -17.69
C PHE A 37 -7.12 2.69 -18.36
N ASP A 38 -7.27 2.61 -19.69
CA ASP A 38 -6.69 1.56 -20.50
C ASP A 38 -5.48 2.11 -21.29
N PRO A 39 -4.24 1.70 -20.95
CA PRO A 39 -3.05 2.14 -21.65
C PRO A 39 -3.05 1.79 -23.15
N SER A 40 -3.85 0.79 -23.59
CA SER A 40 -3.86 0.37 -24.99
C SER A 40 -4.67 1.29 -25.90
N SER A 41 -5.66 2.00 -25.34
CA SER A 41 -6.52 2.94 -26.08
C SER A 41 -6.20 4.41 -25.81
N CYS A 42 -5.56 4.74 -24.68
CA CYS A 42 -5.29 6.13 -24.28
C CYS A 42 -3.85 6.61 -24.53
N CYS A 43 -2.89 5.71 -24.81
CA CYS A 43 -1.47 6.06 -24.85
C CYS A 43 -0.83 5.80 -26.21
N ASP A 44 0.17 6.62 -26.55
CA ASP A 44 1.02 6.38 -27.70
C ASP A 44 2.05 5.25 -27.45
N ALA A 45 2.77 4.83 -28.50
CA ALA A 45 3.72 3.73 -28.41
C ALA A 45 4.86 3.99 -27.41
N ARG A 46 5.30 5.24 -27.26
CA ARG A 46 6.38 5.61 -26.33
C ARG A 46 5.88 5.54 -24.89
N GLU A 47 4.69 6.06 -24.63
CA GLU A 47 4.05 6.02 -23.32
C GLU A 47 3.77 4.58 -22.88
N GLN A 48 3.27 3.73 -23.79
CA GLN A 48 3.05 2.32 -23.50
C GLN A 48 4.33 1.60 -23.07
N VAL A 49 5.46 1.85 -23.76
CA VAL A 49 6.76 1.29 -23.38
C VAL A 49 7.22 1.80 -22.01
N MET A 50 7.05 3.09 -21.73
CA MET A 50 7.40 3.69 -20.45
C MET A 50 6.58 3.10 -19.30
N ILE A 51 5.26 2.98 -19.50
CA ILE A 51 4.35 2.35 -18.53
C ILE A 51 4.74 0.89 -18.30
N ALA A 52 5.06 0.13 -19.36
CA ALA A 52 5.50 -1.25 -19.24
C ALA A 52 6.78 -1.37 -18.39
N ALA A 53 7.76 -0.50 -18.64
CA ALA A 53 9.00 -0.45 -17.87
C ALA A 53 8.74 -0.09 -16.38
N MET A 54 7.89 0.91 -16.12
CA MET A 54 7.51 1.28 -14.75
C MET A 54 6.76 0.14 -14.04
N LYS A 55 5.84 -0.54 -14.71
CA LYS A 55 5.12 -1.69 -14.13
C LYS A 55 6.09 -2.81 -13.76
N ALA A 56 7.05 -3.14 -14.62
CA ALA A 56 8.05 -4.15 -14.31
C ALA A 56 8.89 -3.79 -13.08
N TYR A 57 9.21 -2.51 -12.89
CA TYR A 57 9.97 -2.03 -11.74
C TYR A 57 9.15 -1.98 -10.44
N LEU A 58 7.91 -1.48 -10.51
CA LEU A 58 7.06 -1.24 -9.35
C LEU A 58 6.25 -2.45 -8.91
N ARG A 59 5.96 -3.37 -9.84
CA ARG A 59 5.15 -4.58 -9.62
C ARG A 59 5.96 -5.80 -10.04
N PRO A 60 6.97 -6.19 -9.24
CA PRO A 60 7.76 -7.37 -9.54
C PRO A 60 6.89 -8.63 -9.58
N GLN A 61 7.22 -9.56 -10.47
CA GLN A 61 6.47 -10.82 -10.64
C GLN A 61 6.47 -11.70 -9.39
N GLN A 62 7.50 -11.56 -8.55
CA GLN A 62 7.63 -12.24 -7.28
C GLN A 62 7.96 -11.24 -6.18
N ALA A 63 7.43 -11.48 -4.99
CA ALA A 63 7.81 -10.70 -3.82
C ALA A 63 9.29 -10.95 -3.47
N PRO A 64 9.99 -9.95 -2.92
CA PRO A 64 11.37 -10.13 -2.48
C PRO A 64 11.45 -11.07 -1.26
N GLU A 65 12.54 -11.84 -1.16
CA GLU A 65 12.73 -12.85 -0.09
C GLU A 65 12.62 -12.25 1.32
N CYS A 66 13.16 -11.06 1.52
CA CYS A 66 13.08 -10.35 2.80
C CYS A 66 11.64 -10.06 3.25
N LEU A 67 10.67 -9.97 2.33
CA LEU A 67 9.26 -9.83 2.70
C LEU A 67 8.74 -11.13 3.33
N TYR A 68 9.05 -12.28 2.75
CA TYR A 68 8.64 -13.58 3.29
C TYR A 68 9.22 -13.82 4.69
N GLU A 69 10.50 -13.48 4.88
CA GLU A 69 11.14 -13.58 6.21
C GLU A 69 10.43 -12.70 7.24
N ARG A 70 10.15 -11.44 6.90
CA ARG A 70 9.43 -10.52 7.78
C ARG A 70 8.00 -10.99 8.09
N LEU A 71 7.30 -11.53 7.08
CA LEU A 71 5.96 -12.10 7.27
C LEU A 71 6.01 -13.28 8.22
N LYS A 72 6.94 -14.21 8.00
CA LYS A 72 7.15 -15.36 8.89
C LYS A 72 7.43 -14.91 10.32
N MET A 73 8.38 -14.02 10.54
CA MET A 73 8.70 -13.49 11.88
C MET A 73 7.49 -12.82 12.54
N THR A 74 6.68 -12.11 11.76
CA THR A 74 5.47 -11.44 12.28
C THR A 74 4.42 -12.46 12.68
N LEU A 75 4.15 -13.43 11.81
CA LEU A 75 3.19 -14.50 12.07
C LEU A 75 3.63 -15.38 13.23
N ASP A 76 4.91 -15.73 13.32
CA ASP A 76 5.47 -16.48 14.45
C ASP A 76 5.31 -15.73 15.77
N LYS A 77 5.36 -14.39 15.78
CA LYS A 77 5.11 -13.58 16.99
C LYS A 77 3.63 -13.48 17.35
N CYS A 78 2.77 -13.34 16.35
CA CYS A 78 1.33 -13.16 16.56
C CYS A 78 0.60 -14.49 16.81
N CYS A 79 1.12 -15.58 16.26
CA CYS A 79 0.47 -16.89 16.21
C CYS A 79 1.34 -18.01 16.81
N GLY A 80 2.57 -17.71 17.23
CA GLY A 80 3.44 -18.68 17.91
C GLY A 80 2.86 -19.13 19.25
N GLU A 81 3.19 -20.38 19.61
CA GLU A 81 2.73 -21.18 20.74
C GLU A 81 1.94 -20.39 21.81
N VAL A 82 0.61 -20.37 21.67
CA VAL A 82 -0.26 -20.05 22.80
C VAL A 82 -0.15 -21.24 23.75
N ILE A 83 0.68 -21.13 24.79
CA ILE A 83 0.61 -22.03 25.94
C ILE A 83 -0.76 -21.78 26.55
N THR A 84 -1.72 -22.61 26.17
CA THR A 84 -3.04 -22.64 26.74
C THR A 84 -2.92 -23.42 28.03
N GLU A 85 -2.65 -22.72 29.13
CA GLU A 85 -2.90 -23.27 30.45
C GLU A 85 -4.43 -23.36 30.59
N HIS A 86 -4.96 -24.58 30.70
CA HIS A 86 -6.27 -24.70 31.33
C HIS A 86 -6.18 -25.45 32.64
N THR A 87 -7.03 -25.00 33.56
CA THR A 87 -7.16 -25.52 34.90
C THR A 87 -8.46 -26.30 34.94
N VAL A 88 -8.36 -27.61 35.04
CA VAL A 88 -9.55 -28.45 35.23
C VAL A 88 -9.86 -28.47 36.71
N VAL A 89 -10.95 -27.82 37.11
CA VAL A 89 -11.46 -27.85 38.48
C VAL A 89 -12.45 -29.00 38.60
N THR A 90 -12.03 -30.09 39.25
CA THR A 90 -12.94 -31.15 39.71
C THR A 90 -13.24 -30.93 41.18
N SER A 91 -14.34 -31.51 41.68
CA SER A 91 -14.91 -31.22 43.01
C SER A 91 -13.91 -31.31 44.20
N HIS A 92 -12.77 -31.98 44.04
CA HIS A 92 -11.76 -32.16 45.08
C HIS A 92 -10.30 -32.00 44.60
N THR A 93 -10.05 -31.63 43.33
CA THR A 93 -8.67 -31.56 42.80
C THR A 93 -8.56 -30.55 41.66
N ILE A 94 -7.48 -29.77 41.69
CA ILE A 94 -7.07 -28.84 40.64
C ILE A 94 -5.93 -29.48 39.86
N ILE A 95 -6.12 -29.68 38.55
CA ILE A 95 -5.08 -30.23 37.66
C ILE A 95 -4.71 -29.15 36.64
N HIS A 96 -3.43 -28.77 36.63
CA HIS A 96 -2.86 -27.87 35.62
C HIS A 96 -2.40 -28.71 34.44
N HIS A 97 -2.94 -28.45 33.24
CA HIS A 97 -2.44 -29.06 32.01
C HIS A 97 -1.77 -28.01 31.13
N THR A 98 -0.55 -28.32 30.70
CA THR A 98 0.17 -27.56 29.68
C THR A 98 0.04 -28.33 28.37
N HIS A 99 -0.71 -27.77 27.41
CA HIS A 99 -0.87 -28.39 26.10
C HIS A 99 -0.03 -27.64 25.07
N ARG A 100 0.97 -28.33 24.49
CA ARG A 100 1.79 -27.81 23.40
C ARG A 100 1.18 -28.24 22.07
N GLN A 101 0.48 -27.34 21.39
CA GLN A 101 0.04 -27.57 20.00
C GLN A 101 1.22 -27.29 19.06
N GLY A 102 1.93 -28.35 18.66
CA GLY A 102 2.85 -28.28 17.54
C GLY A 102 2.06 -28.35 16.23
N LEU A 103 2.39 -27.45 15.29
CA LEU A 103 1.96 -27.53 13.88
C LEU A 103 2.64 -28.71 13.17
#